data_AF-A0A1S2KJP0-F1
#
_entry.id   AF-A0A1S2KJP0-F1
#
_cell.length_a   1.000
_cell.length_b   1.000
_cell.length_c   1.000
_cell.angle_alpha   90.00
_cell.angle_beta   90.00
_cell.angle_gamma   90.00
#
_symmetry.space_group_name_H-M   'P 1'
#
loop_
_entity.id
_entity.type
_entity.pdbx_description
1 polymer ?
#
loop_
_entity_poly.entity_id
_entity_poly.type
_entity_poly.pdbx_seq_one_letter_code
_entity_poly.pdbx_strand_id
1 'polypeptide(L)'
;MPEETSTPAEASTPEEQHPAAEQPASGTSSESTGEDALPEWARKELAKVRSEAANYRTRLRDAETKLSEAKDPAEVEAALTKLRAQNAELERSVLRASVARKYELPDDLADALRGDDEAALVAHAQVLAKYIPVPAPPPLGGGLTPDDGGDGEMDPRKLARLTRR
;
A
#
# COMPACT_ATOMS: atom_id res chain seq x y z
N MET A 1 -73.19 -5.07 17.21
CA MET A 1 -73.14 -3.78 16.51
C MET A 1 -72.16 -3.94 15.34
N PRO A 2 -72.67 -3.95 14.10
CA PRO A 2 -71.92 -3.95 12.82
C PRO A 2 -71.18 -2.60 12.67
N GLU A 3 -70.20 -2.37 11.79
CA GLU A 3 -70.24 -2.29 10.32
C GLU A 3 -68.80 -2.57 9.79
N GLU A 4 -68.56 -3.49 8.85
CA GLU A 4 -68.83 -3.48 7.41
C GLU A 4 -67.94 -2.54 6.57
N THR A 5 -67.18 -3.18 5.66
CA THR A 5 -66.86 -2.77 4.27
C THR A 5 -65.71 -1.75 4.05
N SER A 6 -64.85 -1.80 3.02
CA SER A 6 -64.78 -2.56 1.78
C SER A 6 -63.33 -2.61 1.23
N THR A 7 -62.94 -3.76 0.67
CA THR A 7 -61.98 -3.93 -0.45
C THR A 7 -62.82 -3.98 -1.75
N PRO A 8 -62.37 -3.97 -3.04
CA PRO A 8 -61.09 -3.69 -3.75
C PRO A 8 -61.22 -2.67 -4.92
N ALA A 9 -60.12 -2.31 -5.61
CA ALA A 9 -60.04 -1.98 -7.06
C ALA A 9 -58.57 -1.62 -7.38
N GLU A 10 -57.75 -2.46 -8.02
CA GLU A 10 -57.73 -2.89 -9.42
C GLU A 10 -57.19 -1.82 -10.40
N ALA A 11 -56.24 -2.28 -11.22
CA ALA A 11 -55.78 -1.77 -12.51
C ALA A 11 -54.89 -0.51 -12.56
N SER A 12 -53.61 -0.70 -12.90
CA SER A 12 -53.19 -0.67 -14.31
C SER A 12 -51.67 -0.72 -14.42
N THR A 13 -51.16 -1.83 -14.96
CA THR A 13 -49.94 -1.83 -15.78
C THR A 13 -50.36 -1.44 -17.20
N PRO A 14 -49.58 -0.60 -17.89
CA PRO A 14 -49.22 -0.94 -19.25
C PRO A 14 -47.70 -0.87 -19.46
N GLU A 15 -47.18 -1.93 -20.06
CA GLU A 15 -45.98 -1.94 -20.88
C GLU A 15 -45.94 -0.75 -21.84
N GLU A 16 -44.83 0.00 -21.88
CA GLU A 16 -44.39 0.59 -23.14
C GLU A 16 -42.87 0.77 -23.20
N GLN A 17 -42.26 -0.18 -23.91
CA GLN A 17 -41.24 0.00 -24.95
C GLN A 17 -39.88 0.61 -24.57
N HIS A 18 -38.89 -0.28 -24.61
CA HIS A 18 -37.52 0.02 -25.01
C HIS A 18 -37.47 0.93 -26.26
N PRO A 19 -36.44 1.77 -26.35
CA PRO A 19 -35.60 1.77 -27.52
C PRO A 19 -34.25 1.14 -27.15
N ALA A 20 -33.94 0.07 -27.88
CA ALA A 20 -32.59 -0.43 -28.03
C ALA A 20 -31.67 0.72 -28.46
N ALA A 21 -30.84 1.18 -27.53
CA ALA A 21 -29.58 1.82 -27.87
C ALA A 21 -28.53 0.72 -27.89
N GLU A 22 -28.38 0.15 -29.08
CA GLU A 22 -27.23 -0.65 -29.49
C GLU A 22 -25.99 0.25 -29.38
N GLN A 23 -25.32 0.21 -28.23
CA GLN A 23 -23.92 0.61 -28.15
C GLN A 23 -23.06 -0.66 -28.13
N PRO A 24 -22.01 -0.67 -28.95
CA PRO A 24 -21.35 -1.88 -29.38
C PRO A 24 -20.69 -2.57 -28.20
N ALA A 25 -20.62 -3.90 -28.28
CA ALA A 25 -19.60 -4.68 -27.62
C ALA A 25 -18.22 -4.15 -28.03
N SER A 26 -17.75 -3.10 -27.35
CA SER A 26 -16.34 -2.77 -27.30
C SER A 26 -15.69 -3.89 -26.51
N GLY A 27 -14.82 -4.58 -27.21
CA GLY A 27 -14.20 -5.81 -26.78
C GLY A 27 -13.60 -5.71 -25.38
N THR A 28 -13.55 -6.89 -24.77
CA THR A 28 -12.59 -7.27 -23.75
C THR A 28 -11.17 -6.87 -24.17
N SER A 29 -10.82 -5.60 -24.01
CA SER A 29 -9.48 -5.23 -23.58
C SER A 29 -9.56 -5.29 -22.06
N SER A 30 -9.05 -6.40 -21.52
CA SER A 30 -8.59 -6.46 -20.13
C SER A 30 -7.42 -5.49 -20.01
N GLU A 31 -7.72 -4.20 -20.04
CA GLU A 31 -6.78 -3.12 -19.82
C GLU A 31 -6.62 -3.04 -18.31
N SER A 32 -5.49 -3.58 -17.83
CA SER A 32 -5.12 -3.73 -16.41
C SER A 32 -5.63 -2.57 -15.55
N THR A 33 -6.79 -2.76 -14.93
CA THR A 33 -7.52 -1.70 -14.24
C THR A 33 -6.89 -1.48 -12.87
N GLY A 34 -6.31 -0.29 -12.65
CA GLY A 34 -6.05 0.32 -11.34
C GLY A 34 -4.95 -0.28 -10.45
N GLU A 35 -4.92 -1.61 -10.27
CA GLU A 35 -4.00 -2.30 -9.35
C GLU A 35 -2.99 -3.16 -10.11
N ASP A 36 -3.40 -3.76 -11.23
CA ASP A 36 -2.53 -4.54 -12.11
C ASP A 36 -1.55 -3.67 -12.92
N ALA A 37 -1.75 -2.35 -12.92
CA ALA A 37 -0.82 -1.38 -13.50
C ALA A 37 0.28 -0.92 -12.51
N LEU A 38 0.18 -1.28 -11.23
CA LEU A 38 1.17 -0.91 -10.23
C LEU A 38 2.43 -1.79 -10.33
N PRO A 39 3.62 -1.27 -9.97
CA PRO A 39 4.82 -2.10 -9.83
C PRO A 39 4.61 -3.28 -8.86
N GLU A 40 5.31 -4.39 -9.10
CA GLU A 40 5.20 -5.61 -8.26
C GLU A 40 5.41 -5.34 -6.76
N TRP A 41 6.35 -4.47 -6.40
CA TRP A 41 6.59 -4.09 -5.01
C TRP A 41 5.39 -3.38 -4.38
N ALA A 42 4.70 -2.52 -5.13
CA ALA A 42 3.57 -1.74 -4.65
C ALA A 42 2.33 -2.63 -4.48
N ARG A 43 2.10 -3.56 -5.42
CA ARG A 43 1.07 -4.60 -5.29
C ARG A 43 1.28 -5.47 -4.06
N LYS A 44 2.52 -5.93 -3.85
CA LYS A 44 2.89 -6.75 -2.70
C LYS A 44 2.65 -6.02 -1.38
N GLU A 45 3.04 -4.75 -1.30
CA GLU A 45 2.82 -3.94 -0.10
C GLU A 45 1.33 -3.66 0.16
N LEU A 46 0.55 -3.34 -0.88
CA LEU A 46 -0.91 -3.20 -0.78
C LEU A 46 -1.56 -4.49 -0.27
N ALA A 47 -1.18 -5.64 -0.81
CA ALA A 47 -1.68 -6.93 -0.36
C ALA A 47 -1.32 -7.19 1.12
N LYS A 48 -0.09 -6.89 1.51
CA LYS A 48 0.39 -7.00 2.91
C LYS A 48 -0.45 -6.12 3.84
N VAL A 49 -0.55 -4.82 3.57
CA VAL A 49 -1.33 -3.88 4.38
C VAL A 49 -2.81 -4.27 4.45
N ARG A 50 -3.40 -4.74 3.35
CA ARG A 50 -4.78 -5.24 3.34
C ARG A 50 -4.96 -6.48 4.23
N SER A 51 -4.01 -7.41 4.18
CA SER A 51 -4.04 -8.62 5.03
C SER A 51 -3.90 -8.27 6.51
N GLU A 52 -3.02 -7.32 6.85
CA GLU A 52 -2.87 -6.81 8.22
C GLU A 52 -4.16 -6.13 8.69
N ALA A 53 -4.76 -5.26 7.88
CA ALA A 53 -6.04 -4.63 8.18
C ALA A 53 -7.17 -5.65 8.40
N ALA A 54 -7.23 -6.72 7.60
CA ALA A 54 -8.19 -7.81 7.80
C ALA A 54 -7.96 -8.56 9.13
N ASN A 55 -6.69 -8.84 9.46
CA ASN A 55 -6.31 -9.45 10.73
C ASN A 55 -6.69 -8.57 11.93
N TYR A 56 -6.46 -7.25 11.85
CA TYR A 56 -6.85 -6.31 12.91
C TYR A 56 -8.36 -6.29 13.12
N ARG A 57 -9.16 -6.26 12.05
CA ARG A 57 -10.63 -6.32 12.15
C ARG A 57 -11.10 -7.61 12.81
N THR A 58 -10.48 -8.75 12.47
CA THR A 58 -10.80 -10.05 13.07
C THR A 58 -10.44 -10.07 14.55
N ARG A 59 -9.23 -9.65 14.92
CA ARG A 59 -8.79 -9.58 16.32
C ARG A 59 -9.66 -8.64 17.16
N LEU A 60 -10.11 -7.53 16.59
CA LEU A 60 -11.04 -6.61 17.24
C LEU A 60 -12.37 -7.32 17.53
N ARG A 61 -12.98 -7.97 16.54
CA ARG A 61 -14.21 -8.73 16.74
C ARG A 61 -14.04 -9.84 17.76
N ASP A 62 -12.95 -10.59 17.70
CA ASP A 62 -12.65 -11.65 18.68
C ASP A 62 -12.53 -11.08 20.11
N ALA A 63 -11.96 -9.89 20.26
CA ALA A 63 -11.85 -9.22 21.55
C ALA A 63 -13.20 -8.70 22.05
N GLU A 64 -14.01 -8.12 21.17
CA GLU A 64 -15.39 -7.69 21.47
C GLU A 64 -16.26 -8.87 21.89
N THR A 65 -16.20 -10.00 21.18
CA THR A 65 -16.92 -11.23 21.53
C THR A 65 -16.49 -11.73 22.91
N LYS A 66 -15.18 -11.84 23.18
CA LYS A 66 -14.67 -12.26 24.50
C LYS A 66 -15.11 -11.34 25.63
N LEU A 67 -15.18 -10.02 25.38
CA LEU A 67 -15.68 -9.06 26.36
C LEU A 67 -17.18 -9.24 26.61
N SER A 68 -17.96 -9.54 25.57
CA SER A 68 -19.41 -9.78 25.68
C SER A 68 -19.79 -11.11 26.33
N GLU A 69 -18.93 -12.13 26.18
CA GLU A 69 -19.10 -13.46 26.77
C GLU A 69 -18.58 -13.54 28.22
N ALA A 70 -17.63 -12.67 28.59
CA ALA A 70 -17.09 -12.56 29.94
C ALA A 70 -18.20 -12.15 30.92
N LYS A 71 -18.63 -13.09 31.76
CA LYS A 71 -19.64 -12.87 32.81
C LYS A 71 -19.01 -12.47 34.15
N ASP A 72 -17.70 -12.60 34.26
CA ASP A 72 -16.94 -12.33 35.47
C ASP A 72 -16.14 -11.01 35.33
N PRO A 73 -16.25 -10.06 36.28
CA PRO A 73 -15.45 -8.84 36.27
C PRO A 73 -13.94 -9.09 36.18
N ALA A 74 -13.43 -10.20 36.73
CA ALA A 74 -12.00 -10.54 36.64
C ALA A 74 -11.56 -10.86 35.19
N GLU A 75 -12.41 -11.49 34.39
CA GLU A 75 -12.13 -11.78 32.98
C GLU A 75 -12.16 -10.51 32.13
N VAL A 76 -13.05 -9.56 32.46
CA VAL A 76 -13.11 -8.24 31.83
C VAL A 76 -11.84 -7.45 32.11
N GLU A 77 -11.35 -7.41 33.36
CA GLU A 77 -10.08 -6.75 33.70
C GLU A 77 -8.88 -7.41 32.99
N ALA A 78 -8.85 -8.73 32.91
CA ALA A 78 -7.83 -9.46 32.15
C ALA A 78 -7.86 -9.15 30.64
N ALA A 79 -9.06 -9.05 30.05
CA ALA A 79 -9.22 -8.66 28.64
C ALA A 79 -8.76 -7.21 28.40
N LEU A 80 -9.12 -6.29 29.30
CA LEU A 80 -8.73 -4.88 29.20
C LEU A 80 -7.21 -4.67 29.39
N THR A 81 -6.59 -5.37 30.33
CA THR A 81 -5.13 -5.31 30.51
C THR A 81 -4.40 -5.84 29.28
N LYS A 82 -4.87 -6.96 28.71
CA LYS A 82 -4.35 -7.49 27.44
C LYS A 82 -4.50 -6.50 26.29
N LEU A 83 -5.67 -5.87 26.15
CA LEU A 83 -5.92 -4.87 25.10
C LEU A 83 -5.01 -3.65 25.27
N ARG A 84 -4.84 -3.15 26.50
CA ARG A 84 -3.92 -2.05 26.79
C ARG A 84 -2.47 -2.42 26.47
N ALA A 85 -2.03 -3.63 26.80
CA ALA A 85 -0.70 -4.09 26.46
C ALA A 85 -0.49 -4.18 24.93
N GLN A 86 -1.50 -4.66 24.19
CA GLN A 86 -1.46 -4.68 22.73
C GLN A 86 -1.41 -3.28 22.12
N ASN A 87 -2.20 -2.34 22.64
CA ASN A 87 -2.15 -0.94 22.20
C ASN A 87 -0.79 -0.30 22.48
N ALA A 88 -0.22 -0.50 23.68
CA ALA A 88 1.08 0.03 24.03
C ALA A 88 2.21 -0.52 23.11
N GLU A 89 2.16 -1.80 22.73
CA GLU A 89 3.11 -2.36 21.77
C GLU A 89 2.90 -1.79 20.36
N LEU A 90 1.66 -1.60 19.92
CA LEU A 90 1.36 -0.99 18.62
C LEU A 90 1.85 0.47 18.58
N GLU A 91 1.54 1.27 19.59
CA GLU A 91 2.02 2.65 19.73
C GLU A 91 3.55 2.70 19.66
N ARG A 92 4.22 1.81 20.38
CA ARG A 92 5.69 1.68 20.35
C ARG A 92 6.21 1.29 18.97
N SER A 93 5.57 0.34 18.28
CA SER A 93 5.98 -0.07 16.94
C SER A 93 5.85 1.07 15.92
N VAL A 94 4.78 1.86 16.01
CA VAL A 94 4.57 3.05 15.17
C VAL A 94 5.63 4.11 15.47
N LEU A 95 5.99 4.31 16.75
CA LEU A 95 7.06 5.21 17.15
C LEU A 95 8.43 4.76 16.62
N ARG A 96 8.76 3.47 16.71
CA ARG A 96 9.98 2.91 16.10
C ARG A 96 10.01 3.14 14.59
N ALA A 97 8.91 2.84 13.89
CA ALA A 97 8.81 3.01 12.45
C ALA A 97 8.89 4.49 12.03
N SER A 98 8.28 5.41 12.78
CA SER A 98 8.33 6.85 12.47
C SER A 98 9.74 7.41 12.65
N VAL A 99 10.43 7.02 13.71
CA VAL A 99 11.83 7.40 13.96
C VAL A 99 12.73 6.80 12.87
N ALA A 100 12.56 5.53 12.52
CA ALA A 100 13.33 4.88 11.47
C ALA A 100 13.22 5.64 10.13
N ARG A 101 12.00 5.98 9.72
CA ARG A 101 11.74 6.77 8.49
C ARG A 101 12.35 8.17 8.54
N LYS A 102 12.29 8.84 9.70
CA LYS A 102 12.85 10.19 9.88
C LYS A 102 14.36 10.25 9.67
N TYR A 103 15.05 9.15 9.94
CA TYR A 103 16.50 9.03 9.79
C TYR A 103 16.90 8.15 8.59
N GLU A 104 15.95 7.84 7.70
CA GLU A 104 16.16 7.02 6.49
C GLU A 104 16.78 5.64 6.77
N LEU A 105 16.42 5.03 7.91
CA LEU A 105 16.84 3.68 8.23
C LEU A 105 16.05 2.66 7.39
N PRO A 106 16.71 1.62 6.84
CA PRO A 106 16.06 0.44 6.32
C PRO A 106 15.10 -0.19 7.35
N ASP A 107 14.02 -0.80 6.87
CA ASP A 107 13.00 -1.44 7.72
C ASP A 107 13.61 -2.51 8.64
N ASP A 108 14.61 -3.26 8.16
CA ASP A 108 15.34 -4.26 8.97
C ASP A 108 16.01 -3.66 10.21
N LEU A 109 16.42 -2.38 10.15
CA LEU A 109 17.01 -1.66 11.28
C LEU A 109 15.96 -0.98 12.16
N ALA A 110 14.74 -0.77 11.67
CA ALA A 110 13.64 -0.22 12.46
C ALA A 110 13.28 -1.14 13.64
N ASP A 111 13.29 -2.46 13.41
CA ASP A 111 13.07 -3.48 14.44
C ASP A 111 14.24 -3.57 15.45
N ALA A 112 15.44 -3.16 15.02
CA ALA A 112 16.64 -3.15 15.87
C ALA A 112 16.78 -1.88 16.72
N LEU A 113 15.87 -0.89 16.59
CA LEU A 113 15.89 0.32 17.40
C LEU A 113 15.64 0.02 18.88
N ARG A 114 16.55 0.50 19.73
CA ARG A 114 16.47 0.30 21.19
C ARG A 114 16.05 1.60 21.89
N GLY A 115 15.12 1.46 22.83
CA GLY A 115 14.62 2.56 23.65
C GLY A 115 13.14 2.42 23.94
N ASP A 116 12.72 2.87 25.12
CA ASP A 116 11.30 2.94 25.50
C ASP A 116 10.68 4.30 25.16
N ASP A 117 11.51 5.35 25.09
CA ASP A 117 11.10 6.73 24.83
C ASP A 117 11.56 7.20 23.44
N GLU A 118 10.84 8.17 22.87
CA GLU A 118 11.17 8.78 21.58
C GLU A 118 12.62 9.31 21.54
N ALA A 119 13.07 9.96 22.62
CA ALA A 119 14.43 10.48 22.69
C ALA A 119 15.50 9.37 22.61
N ALA A 120 15.27 8.23 23.27
CA ALA A 120 16.19 7.09 23.23
C ALA A 120 16.21 6.44 21.83
N LEU A 121 15.04 6.28 21.21
CA LEU A 121 14.91 5.78 19.84
C LEU A 121 15.63 6.68 18.84
N VAL A 122 15.44 7.99 18.97
CA VAL A 122 16.12 9.01 18.14
C VAL A 122 17.63 8.91 18.29
N ALA A 123 18.15 8.84 19.52
CA ALA A 123 19.59 8.74 19.75
C ALA A 123 20.18 7.47 19.13
N HIS A 124 19.51 6.33 19.27
CA HIS A 124 19.94 5.08 18.67
C HIS A 124 19.87 5.13 17.13
N ALA A 125 18.79 5.70 16.58
CA ALA A 125 18.63 5.89 15.14
C ALA A 125 19.74 6.77 14.55
N GLN A 126 20.13 7.86 15.23
CA GLN A 126 21.24 8.71 14.82
C GLN A 126 22.59 7.98 14.82
N VAL A 127 22.81 7.04 15.74
CA VAL A 127 24.02 6.21 15.74
C VAL A 127 24.01 5.28 14.54
N LEU A 128 22.90 4.60 14.28
CA LEU A 128 22.77 3.68 13.15
C LEU A 128 22.89 4.41 11.80
N ALA A 129 22.29 5.59 11.67
CA ALA A 129 22.31 6.39 10.44
C ALA A 129 23.74 6.71 9.96
N LYS A 130 24.72 6.82 10.87
CA LYS A 130 26.13 7.07 10.52
C LYS A 130 26.79 5.91 9.75
N TYR A 131 26.26 4.70 9.91
CA TYR A 131 26.81 3.49 9.28
C TYR A 131 26.06 3.12 8.00
N ILE A 132 24.99 3.82 7.67
CA ILE A 132 24.22 3.57 6.45
C ILE A 132 24.97 4.23 5.29
N PRO A 133 25.38 3.47 4.26
CA PRO A 133 25.94 4.05 3.07
C PRO A 133 24.86 4.90 2.38
N VAL A 134 25.15 6.18 2.17
CA VAL A 134 24.26 7.05 1.38
C VAL A 134 24.17 6.44 -0.02
N PRO A 135 22.97 6.08 -0.51
CA PRO A 135 22.83 5.54 -1.85
C PRO A 135 23.33 6.59 -2.84
N ALA A 136 24.29 6.19 -3.68
CA ALA A 136 24.80 7.08 -4.71
C ALA A 136 23.62 7.53 -5.59
N PRO A 137 23.50 8.83 -5.92
CA PRO A 137 22.46 9.28 -6.82
C PRO A 137 22.58 8.52 -8.13
N PRO A 138 21.44 8.15 -8.77
CA PRO A 138 21.49 7.49 -10.06
C PRO A 138 22.32 8.34 -11.02
N PRO A 139 23.23 7.74 -11.79
CA PRO A 139 24.04 8.50 -12.72
C PRO A 139 23.11 9.25 -13.66
N LEU A 140 23.30 10.57 -13.76
CA LEU A 140 22.63 11.42 -14.73
C LEU A 140 23.25 11.15 -16.12
N GLY A 141 23.04 9.95 -16.64
CA GLY A 141 23.45 9.55 -17.98
C GLY A 141 22.38 10.00 -18.96
N GLY A 142 22.68 11.01 -19.77
CA GLY A 142 21.78 11.53 -20.81
C GLY A 142 21.57 10.58 -22.00
N GLY A 143 21.40 9.27 -21.76
CA GLY A 143 21.14 8.24 -22.77
C GLY A 143 22.27 8.00 -23.78
N LEU A 144 23.36 8.77 -23.71
CA LEU A 144 24.53 8.62 -24.57
C LEU A 144 25.63 7.88 -23.79
N THR A 145 25.51 6.57 -23.72
CA THR A 145 26.67 5.73 -23.38
C THR A 145 27.59 5.74 -24.60
N PRO A 146 28.87 6.16 -24.48
CA PRO A 146 29.80 5.99 -25.58
C PRO A 146 29.88 4.49 -25.89
N ASP A 147 29.53 4.13 -27.11
CA ASP A 147 29.74 2.77 -27.60
C ASP A 147 31.25 2.56 -27.69
N ASP A 148 31.80 1.65 -26.89
CA ASP A 148 33.17 1.13 -27.07
C ASP A 148 33.27 0.29 -28.36
N GLY A 149 32.14 0.09 -29.05
CA GLY A 149 32.03 -0.46 -30.40
C GLY A 149 32.49 0.50 -31.48
N GLY A 150 33.80 0.53 -31.71
CA GLY A 150 34.36 1.06 -32.95
C GLY A 150 34.75 2.53 -32.83
N ASP A 151 36.01 2.72 -32.46
CA ASP A 151 36.98 3.49 -33.23
C ASP A 151 36.84 3.23 -34.75
N GLY A 152 35.70 3.64 -35.31
CA GLY A 152 35.44 3.74 -36.72
C GLY A 152 36.25 4.89 -37.25
N GLU A 153 37.56 4.67 -37.33
CA GLU A 153 38.59 5.30 -38.16
C GLU A 153 38.14 6.57 -38.88
N MET A 154 37.83 7.61 -38.10
CA MET A 154 37.73 8.98 -38.61
C MET A 154 39.15 9.52 -38.78
N ASP A 155 39.94 8.85 -39.63
CA ASP A 155 41.26 9.34 -40.04
C ASP A 155 41.04 10.58 -40.94
N PRO A 156 41.39 11.79 -40.48
CA PRO A 156 41.14 13.01 -41.24
C PRO A 156 41.84 12.99 -42.61
N ARG A 157 42.89 12.19 -42.78
CA ARG A 157 43.59 12.02 -44.06
C ARG A 157 42.78 11.24 -45.08
N LYS A 158 41.96 10.28 -44.65
CA LYS A 158 41.07 9.50 -45.54
C LYS A 158 39.88 10.34 -46.00
N LEU A 159 39.30 11.14 -45.11
CA LEU A 159 38.20 12.05 -45.43
C LEU A 159 38.60 13.18 -46.40
N ALA A 160 39.78 13.79 -46.21
CA ALA A 160 40.27 14.85 -47.09
C ALA A 160 40.55 14.38 -48.53
N ARG A 161 40.80 13.07 -48.73
CA ARG A 161 40.98 12.50 -50.07
C ARG A 161 39.65 12.21 -50.77
N LEU A 162 38.59 11.95 -50.02
CA LEU A 162 37.26 11.65 -50.56
C LEU A 162 36.56 12.90 -51.12
N THR A 163 36.84 14.07 -50.55
CA THR A 163 36.22 15.35 -50.92
C THR A 163 36.90 16.06 -52.09
N ARG A 164 38.06 15.55 -52.55
CA ARG A 164 38.74 16.03 -53.76
C ARG A 164 38.43 15.07 -54.92
N ARG A 165 37.18 15.08 -55.38
CA ARG A 165 36.77 14.44 -56.63
C ARG A 165 36.11 15.45 -57.55
#